data_AF-A0AAD9UWZ3-F1
#
_entry.id   AF-A0AAD9UWZ3-F1
#
_cell.length_a   1.000
_cell.length_b   1.000
_cell.length_c   1.000
_cell.angle_alpha   90.00
_cell.angle_beta   90.00
_cell.angle_gamma   90.00
#
_symmetry.space_group_name_H-M   'P 1'
#
loop_
_entity.id
_entity.type
_entity.pdbx_description
1 polymer ?
#
loop_
_entity_poly.entity_id
_entity_poly.type
_entity_poly.pdbx_seq_one_letter_code
_entity_poly.pdbx_strand_id
1 'polypeptide(L)'
;MSSESEVSVGMAEFEARSQNSDDTLVVLEFSPKAPPETKEWLMALIRSPVSSGGADLKVKLVPNSLKNCDTLHLSGETKRLLIGAEKLKVKKPRISGISAEFCLQMREEFQGFTNGGEGFLTLSECERIIFMALQHIKPHEDGTVPVPKCLTSGIVTQIFPLHDREKLKALEHKWYLSFNRKQPLDSIRDYFGETIALYFGFLSFYSVSLVPPVLLVVVFALSGAHEQTKNTVFAILNLIWATVFLEAWKRRCAEISFKWGTLTSGMTSEQDEEPRPQYWGTKRLSPITGEMEQYYPSWKRNLKVYCVSYPIVVLCMILATVTMLLNFKFLHAMEARYSNAKGIVASVMLSLPKNHRLQSSFDNHLIVKLVLFYFVNCFSSLFYIAFYLQDIELLQKYLAALMITSQLIGQVTESLIPYIMFRSRVTKFGYTFLFSSAYPMAAFWALLNNVIEMRTDAFKMCRIYQRPFAETANSIGAWQVAFEALSVIAAITNCALIGLAAKSAEWLPEMTTINAVLMFVAIEHFLLGVKFVLALVIPDVPQWVQDEMARQQYKDKLSLRVSSNEMKRSPFDAQCYLLDRHVVKEDHH
;
A
#
# COMPACT_ATOMS: atom_id res chain seq x y z
N MET A 1 55.47 4.43 -13.80
CA MET A 1 54.82 4.45 -15.13
C MET A 1 53.95 3.22 -15.42
N SER A 2 54.10 2.08 -14.72
CA SER A 2 53.23 0.89 -14.92
C SER A 2 51.95 0.88 -14.06
N SER A 3 51.89 1.64 -12.95
CA SER A 3 50.71 1.67 -12.07
C SER A 3 49.62 2.63 -12.53
N GLU A 4 49.97 3.73 -13.22
CA GLU A 4 48.98 4.68 -13.77
C GLU A 4 48.33 4.15 -15.06
N SER A 5 49.03 3.28 -15.81
CA SER A 5 48.44 2.59 -16.97
C SER A 5 47.46 1.49 -16.56
N GLU A 6 47.68 0.78 -15.45
CA GLU A 6 46.73 -0.24 -14.96
C GLU A 6 45.46 0.37 -14.36
N VAL A 7 45.57 1.52 -13.69
CA VAL A 7 44.40 2.25 -13.16
C VAL A 7 43.57 2.88 -14.28
N SER A 8 44.20 3.41 -15.32
CA SER A 8 43.49 3.98 -16.48
C SER A 8 42.85 2.91 -17.37
N VAL A 9 43.47 1.74 -17.54
CA VAL A 9 42.86 0.58 -18.21
C VAL A 9 41.70 0.01 -17.38
N GLY A 10 41.83 -0.04 -16.05
CA GLY A 10 40.74 -0.45 -15.16
C GLY A 10 39.54 0.51 -15.13
N MET A 11 39.78 1.83 -15.22
CA MET A 11 38.72 2.84 -15.39
C MET A 11 38.08 2.78 -16.77
N ALA A 12 38.86 2.57 -17.83
CA ALA A 12 38.34 2.41 -19.18
C ALA A 12 37.55 1.10 -19.35
N GLU A 13 37.94 0.00 -18.69
CA GLU A 13 37.15 -1.24 -18.64
C GLU A 13 35.90 -1.12 -17.77
N PHE A 14 35.94 -0.30 -16.71
CA PHE A 14 34.77 0.02 -15.88
C PHE A 14 33.79 0.94 -16.62
N GLU A 15 34.29 1.92 -17.37
CA GLU A 15 33.51 2.80 -18.25
C GLU A 15 32.99 2.05 -19.48
N ALA A 16 33.76 1.13 -20.06
CA ALA A 16 33.30 0.25 -21.15
C ALA A 16 32.30 -0.82 -20.67
N ARG A 17 32.39 -1.27 -19.41
CA ARG A 17 31.33 -2.07 -18.76
C ARG A 17 30.08 -1.26 -18.45
N SER A 18 30.24 0.04 -18.15
CA SER A 18 29.13 0.98 -17.94
C SER A 18 28.35 1.23 -19.24
N GLN A 19 29.06 1.46 -20.36
CA GLN A 19 28.45 1.72 -21.68
C GLN A 19 27.68 0.53 -22.27
N ASN A 20 27.92 -0.70 -21.77
CA ASN A 20 27.22 -1.92 -22.18
C ASN A 20 26.06 -2.30 -21.21
N SER A 21 25.73 -1.41 -20.26
CA SER A 21 24.72 -1.61 -19.22
C SER A 21 23.42 -0.81 -19.42
N ASP A 22 23.42 0.13 -20.38
CA ASP A 22 22.42 1.21 -20.48
C ASP A 22 20.97 0.76 -20.73
N ASP A 23 20.74 -0.48 -21.15
CA ASP A 23 19.40 -1.01 -21.40
C ASP A 23 18.84 -1.93 -20.30
N THR A 24 19.58 -2.26 -19.24
CA THR A 24 19.07 -3.24 -18.24
C THR A 24 17.99 -2.62 -17.37
N LEU A 25 16.78 -3.20 -17.40
CA LEU A 25 15.65 -2.75 -16.58
C LEU A 25 15.40 -3.66 -15.38
N VAL A 26 15.41 -4.99 -15.61
CA VAL A 26 15.10 -6.00 -14.58
C VAL A 26 16.24 -7.00 -14.50
N VAL A 27 16.57 -7.42 -13.27
CA VAL A 27 17.57 -8.44 -13.00
C VAL A 27 16.89 -9.66 -12.37
N LEU A 28 17.22 -10.84 -12.89
CA LEU A 28 16.87 -12.13 -12.33
C LEU A 28 18.13 -12.80 -11.78
N GLU A 29 18.17 -13.09 -10.48
CA GLU A 29 19.32 -13.67 -9.79
C GLU A 29 19.12 -15.17 -9.60
N PHE A 30 20.05 -15.97 -10.11
CA PHE A 30 20.03 -17.42 -9.89
C PHE A 30 20.61 -17.80 -8.52
N SER A 31 20.17 -18.96 -8.03
CA SER A 31 20.84 -19.62 -6.92
C SER A 31 22.22 -20.12 -7.35
N PRO A 32 23.25 -20.08 -6.47
CA PRO A 32 24.57 -20.66 -6.77
C PRO A 32 24.52 -22.14 -7.17
N LYS A 33 23.46 -22.86 -6.77
CA LYS A 33 23.24 -24.29 -7.08
C LYS A 33 22.42 -24.53 -8.35
N ALA A 34 22.05 -23.48 -9.09
CA ALA A 34 21.22 -23.62 -10.28
C ALA A 34 21.99 -24.36 -11.39
N PRO A 35 21.43 -25.44 -11.98
CA PRO A 35 22.07 -26.18 -13.05
C PRO A 35 22.31 -25.29 -14.29
N PRO A 36 23.44 -25.44 -15.00
CA PRO A 36 23.75 -24.63 -16.18
C PRO A 36 22.71 -24.82 -17.29
N GLU A 37 22.27 -26.05 -17.53
CA GLU A 37 21.21 -26.38 -18.50
C GLU A 37 19.90 -25.64 -18.21
N THR A 38 19.53 -25.50 -16.93
CA THR A 38 18.32 -24.77 -16.53
C THR A 38 18.47 -23.27 -16.78
N LYS A 39 19.67 -22.72 -16.61
CA LYS A 39 19.95 -21.29 -16.90
C LYS A 39 19.83 -21.01 -18.39
N GLU A 40 20.42 -21.85 -19.23
CA GLU A 40 20.35 -21.75 -20.69
C GLU A 40 18.93 -21.93 -21.20
N TRP A 41 18.21 -22.94 -20.69
CA TRP A 41 16.80 -23.15 -21.01
C TRP A 41 15.94 -21.94 -20.67
N LEU A 42 16.08 -21.39 -19.46
CA LEU A 42 15.29 -20.22 -19.03
C LEU A 42 15.62 -18.99 -19.88
N MET A 43 16.88 -18.81 -20.24
CA MET A 43 17.34 -17.74 -21.12
C MET A 43 16.76 -17.87 -22.53
N ALA A 44 16.77 -19.08 -23.10
CA ALA A 44 16.17 -19.36 -24.40
C ALA A 44 14.65 -19.14 -24.39
N LEU A 45 13.99 -19.57 -23.32
CA LEU A 45 12.54 -19.41 -23.15
C LEU A 45 12.13 -17.93 -23.09
N ILE A 46 12.84 -17.11 -22.30
CA ILE A 46 12.55 -15.67 -22.18
C ILE A 46 12.82 -14.94 -23.51
N ARG A 47 13.83 -15.35 -24.27
CA ARG A 47 14.14 -14.80 -25.61
C ARG A 47 13.15 -15.23 -26.69
N SER A 48 12.50 -16.39 -26.53
CA SER A 48 11.63 -16.92 -27.56
C SER A 48 10.41 -16.01 -27.80
N PRO A 49 9.91 -15.91 -29.05
CA PRO A 49 8.75 -15.09 -29.38
C PRO A 49 7.51 -15.43 -28.56
N VAL A 50 6.61 -14.44 -28.39
CA VAL A 50 5.32 -14.66 -27.72
C VAL A 50 4.48 -15.70 -28.47
N SER A 51 4.59 -15.77 -29.80
CA SER A 51 3.90 -16.78 -30.63
C SER A 51 4.32 -18.22 -30.32
N SER A 52 5.59 -18.45 -29.98
CA SER A 52 6.09 -19.76 -29.52
C SER A 52 5.85 -20.01 -28.02
N GLY A 53 5.21 -19.07 -27.32
CA GLY A 53 4.92 -19.15 -25.88
C GLY A 53 6.00 -18.55 -24.96
N GLY A 54 6.97 -17.82 -25.50
CA GLY A 54 7.99 -17.09 -24.75
C GLY A 54 7.58 -15.68 -24.33
N ALA A 55 8.57 -14.87 -23.93
CA ALA A 55 8.35 -13.49 -23.49
C ALA A 55 8.76 -12.42 -24.53
N ASP A 56 9.56 -12.79 -25.54
CA ASP A 56 10.15 -11.90 -26.54
C ASP A 56 10.94 -10.73 -25.91
N LEU A 57 11.83 -11.06 -24.96
CA LEU A 57 12.65 -10.07 -24.24
C LEU A 57 14.13 -10.22 -24.60
N LYS A 58 14.87 -9.11 -24.52
CA LYS A 58 16.33 -9.11 -24.62
C LYS A 58 16.89 -9.62 -23.30
N VAL A 59 17.79 -10.61 -23.38
CA VAL A 59 18.38 -11.26 -22.20
C VAL A 59 19.90 -11.28 -22.34
N LYS A 60 20.62 -10.91 -21.29
CA LYS A 60 22.08 -11.00 -21.20
C LYS A 60 22.47 -11.71 -19.91
N LEU A 61 23.26 -12.78 -20.04
CA LEU A 61 23.83 -13.48 -18.89
C LEU A 61 25.08 -12.72 -18.40
N VAL A 62 25.10 -12.38 -17.13
CA VAL A 62 26.21 -11.68 -16.49
C VAL A 62 26.62 -12.48 -15.25
N PRO A 63 27.83 -13.08 -15.23
CA PRO A 63 28.33 -13.78 -14.05
C PRO A 63 28.69 -12.77 -12.96
N ASN A 64 28.19 -12.96 -11.74
CA ASN A 64 28.52 -12.12 -10.59
C ASN A 64 29.61 -12.81 -9.76
N SER A 65 30.86 -12.40 -9.99
CA SER A 65 32.04 -12.94 -9.32
C SER A 65 32.04 -12.70 -7.80
N LEU A 66 31.36 -11.67 -7.30
CA LEU A 66 31.31 -11.34 -5.87
C LEU A 66 30.39 -12.26 -5.07
N LYS A 67 29.27 -12.66 -5.67
CA LYS A 67 28.26 -13.53 -5.02
C LYS A 67 28.35 -14.99 -5.46
N ASN A 68 29.25 -15.31 -6.39
CA ASN A 68 29.36 -16.61 -7.05
C ASN A 68 27.99 -17.11 -7.58
N CYS A 69 27.23 -16.19 -8.17
CA CYS A 69 25.93 -16.45 -8.76
C CYS A 69 25.84 -15.82 -10.15
N ASP A 70 25.05 -16.43 -11.04
CA ASP A 70 24.79 -15.85 -12.35
C ASP A 70 23.55 -14.96 -12.28
N THR A 71 23.57 -13.86 -13.02
CA THR A 71 22.45 -12.93 -13.14
C THR A 71 22.01 -12.78 -14.59
N LEU A 72 20.70 -12.77 -14.82
CA LEU A 72 20.12 -12.44 -16.12
C LEU A 72 19.66 -10.99 -16.09
N HIS A 73 20.23 -10.20 -16.99
CA HIS A 73 19.85 -8.83 -17.25
C HIS A 73 18.81 -8.82 -18.36
N LEU A 74 17.64 -8.24 -18.06
CA LEU A 74 16.46 -8.26 -18.91
C LEU A 74 16.12 -6.84 -19.38
N SER A 75 15.82 -6.72 -20.67
CA SER A 75 15.32 -5.50 -21.29
C SER A 75 14.30 -5.82 -22.39
N GLY A 76 13.57 -4.81 -22.85
CA GLY A 76 12.55 -4.96 -23.89
C GLY A 76 12.76 -3.96 -25.01
N GLU A 77 12.52 -4.37 -26.25
CA GLU A 77 12.43 -3.43 -27.36
C GLU A 77 11.18 -2.53 -27.20
N THR A 78 11.27 -1.27 -27.63
CA THR A 78 10.19 -0.27 -27.50
C THR A 78 8.85 -0.81 -28.01
N LYS A 79 8.82 -1.46 -29.18
CA LYS A 79 7.60 -2.06 -29.74
C LYS A 79 7.00 -3.12 -28.83
N ARG A 80 7.82 -4.01 -28.26
CA ARG A 80 7.39 -5.07 -27.35
C ARG A 80 6.84 -4.50 -26.04
N LEU A 81 7.45 -3.45 -25.53
CA LEU A 81 7.00 -2.74 -24.33
C LEU A 81 5.66 -2.06 -24.57
N LEU A 82 5.46 -1.41 -25.72
CA LEU A 82 4.18 -0.80 -26.08
C LEU A 82 3.04 -1.83 -26.19
N ILE A 83 3.30 -3.01 -26.77
CA ILE A 83 2.33 -4.11 -26.80
C ILE A 83 1.99 -4.60 -25.38
N GLY A 84 3.01 -4.69 -24.52
CA GLY A 84 2.82 -4.99 -23.11
C GLY A 84 2.00 -3.93 -22.37
N ALA A 85 2.19 -2.65 -22.69
CA ALA A 85 1.44 -1.54 -22.12
C ALA A 85 -0.04 -1.59 -22.50
N GLU A 86 -0.35 -1.93 -23.76
CA GLU A 86 -1.73 -2.15 -24.22
C GLU A 86 -2.37 -3.35 -23.52
N LYS A 87 -1.64 -4.48 -23.40
CA LYS A 87 -2.13 -5.66 -22.68
C LYS A 87 -2.42 -5.37 -21.20
N LEU A 88 -1.54 -4.60 -20.54
CA LEU A 88 -1.72 -4.17 -19.15
C LEU A 88 -2.70 -2.99 -19.00
N LYS A 89 -3.36 -2.57 -20.09
CA LYS A 89 -4.30 -1.43 -20.12
C LYS A 89 -3.74 -0.19 -19.44
N VAL A 90 -2.45 0.11 -19.67
CA VAL A 90 -1.78 1.27 -19.07
C VAL A 90 -2.51 2.52 -19.50
N LYS A 91 -2.93 3.36 -18.54
CA LYS A 91 -3.63 4.60 -18.86
C LYS A 91 -2.64 5.74 -19.03
N LYS A 92 -2.80 6.50 -20.12
CA LYS A 92 -1.94 7.61 -20.51
C LYS A 92 -2.76 8.85 -20.87
N PRO A 93 -2.27 10.07 -20.59
CA PRO A 93 -2.97 11.29 -20.96
C PRO A 93 -3.05 11.43 -22.49
N ARG A 94 -4.25 11.68 -23.00
CA ARG A 94 -4.45 12.09 -24.39
C ARG A 94 -4.08 13.56 -24.58
N ILE A 95 -3.94 14.01 -25.83
CA ILE A 95 -3.74 15.42 -26.18
C ILE A 95 -4.88 16.31 -25.64
N SER A 96 -6.08 15.75 -25.49
CA SER A 96 -7.21 16.40 -24.81
C SER A 96 -7.00 16.64 -23.30
N GLY A 97 -5.90 16.14 -22.72
CA GLY A 97 -5.57 16.24 -21.29
C GLY A 97 -6.16 15.11 -20.43
N ILE A 98 -6.98 14.22 -21.02
CA ILE A 98 -7.70 13.17 -20.29
C ILE A 98 -6.96 11.85 -20.40
N SER A 99 -6.74 11.16 -19.27
CA SER A 99 -6.15 9.83 -19.24
C SER A 99 -7.10 8.76 -19.81
N ALA A 100 -6.60 7.96 -20.74
CA ALA A 100 -7.32 6.85 -21.36
C ALA A 100 -6.42 5.62 -21.48
N GLU A 101 -7.02 4.44 -21.65
CA GLU A 101 -6.26 3.19 -21.86
C GLU A 101 -5.45 3.29 -23.15
N PHE A 102 -4.16 2.98 -23.06
CA PHE A 102 -3.24 3.04 -24.17
C PHE A 102 -3.60 1.97 -25.20
N CYS A 103 -3.77 2.41 -26.46
CA CYS A 103 -4.00 1.54 -27.59
C CYS A 103 -2.98 1.88 -28.68
N LEU A 104 -2.31 0.86 -29.21
CA LEU A 104 -1.29 1.03 -30.24
C LEU A 104 -1.87 1.60 -31.54
N GLN A 105 -3.14 1.32 -31.84
CA GLN A 105 -3.82 1.84 -33.03
C GLN A 105 -4.07 3.35 -32.94
N MET A 106 -4.39 3.86 -31.74
CA MET A 106 -4.68 5.27 -31.47
C MET A 106 -3.49 6.00 -30.81
N ARG A 107 -2.26 5.53 -31.04
CA ARG A 107 -1.04 6.03 -30.37
C ARG A 107 -0.79 7.54 -30.54
N GLU A 108 -1.23 8.12 -31.66
CA GLU A 108 -1.06 9.55 -31.97
C GLU A 108 -1.97 10.45 -31.13
N GLU A 109 -3.03 9.90 -30.51
CA GLU A 109 -3.89 10.66 -29.61
C GLU A 109 -3.28 10.90 -28.23
N PHE A 110 -2.17 10.22 -27.91
CA PHE A 110 -1.53 10.27 -26.60
C PHE A 110 -0.45 11.35 -26.54
N GLN A 111 -0.48 12.13 -25.45
CA GLN A 111 0.49 13.19 -25.22
C GLN A 111 1.88 12.60 -25.03
N GLY A 112 2.88 13.17 -25.72
CA GLY A 112 4.28 12.74 -25.59
C GLY A 112 4.62 11.49 -26.39
N PHE A 113 3.71 10.98 -27.24
CA PHE A 113 4.06 9.92 -28.17
C PHE A 113 4.82 10.50 -29.38
N THR A 114 6.15 10.45 -29.32
CA THR A 114 7.06 10.90 -30.39
C THR A 114 8.11 9.83 -30.68
N ASN A 115 8.77 9.89 -31.84
CA ASN A 115 9.91 9.02 -32.19
C ASN A 115 9.64 7.52 -31.98
N GLY A 116 8.48 7.03 -32.44
CA GLY A 116 8.13 5.61 -32.31
C GLY A 116 7.83 5.13 -30.89
N GLY A 117 7.73 6.05 -29.91
CA GLY A 117 7.39 5.74 -28.52
C GLY A 117 8.58 5.64 -27.57
N GLU A 118 9.79 6.05 -27.99
CA GLU A 118 10.93 6.13 -27.09
C GLU A 118 10.69 7.16 -25.98
N GLY A 119 10.88 6.75 -24.72
CA GLY A 119 10.62 7.59 -23.55
C GLY A 119 9.15 7.86 -23.24
N PHE A 120 8.21 7.30 -24.00
CA PHE A 120 6.77 7.43 -23.74
C PHE A 120 6.33 6.68 -22.47
N LEU A 121 6.89 5.49 -22.28
CA LEU A 121 6.70 4.69 -21.08
C LEU A 121 7.71 5.09 -20.01
N THR A 122 7.26 5.18 -18.77
CA THR A 122 8.16 5.42 -17.63
C THR A 122 8.98 4.17 -17.34
N LEU A 123 10.11 4.33 -16.63
CA LEU A 123 10.91 3.17 -16.22
C LEU A 123 10.10 2.18 -15.39
N SER A 124 9.31 2.69 -14.45
CA SER A 124 8.44 1.88 -13.59
C SER A 124 7.41 1.07 -14.39
N GLU A 125 6.83 1.65 -15.45
CA GLU A 125 5.92 0.95 -16.36
C GLU A 125 6.66 -0.12 -17.17
N CYS A 126 7.83 0.19 -17.73
CA CYS A 126 8.62 -0.78 -18.49
C CYS A 126 9.03 -1.98 -17.64
N GLU A 127 9.49 -1.74 -16.41
CA GLU A 127 9.85 -2.79 -15.45
C GLU A 127 8.66 -3.65 -15.06
N ARG A 128 7.50 -3.04 -14.82
CA ARG A 128 6.25 -3.74 -14.54
C ARG A 128 5.81 -4.59 -15.73
N ILE A 129 5.91 -4.07 -16.95
CA ILE A 129 5.60 -4.80 -18.19
C ILE A 129 6.50 -6.02 -18.34
N ILE A 130 7.81 -5.87 -18.09
CA ILE A 130 8.77 -6.99 -18.14
C ILE A 130 8.43 -8.02 -17.06
N PHE A 131 8.19 -7.58 -15.83
CA PHE A 131 7.83 -8.48 -14.74
C PHE A 131 6.57 -9.29 -15.04
N MET A 132 5.52 -8.64 -15.53
CA MET A 132 4.29 -9.32 -15.95
C MET A 132 4.56 -10.27 -17.13
N ALA A 133 5.38 -9.89 -18.10
CA ALA A 133 5.75 -10.78 -19.19
C ALA A 133 6.43 -12.08 -18.68
N LEU A 134 7.28 -11.99 -17.65
CA LEU A 134 7.91 -13.16 -17.02
C LEU A 134 6.91 -14.02 -16.23
N GLN A 135 5.93 -13.39 -15.57
CA GLN A 135 4.91 -14.08 -14.80
C GLN A 135 3.88 -14.83 -15.67
N HIS A 136 3.75 -14.45 -16.94
CA HIS A 136 2.72 -14.97 -17.85
C HIS A 136 3.31 -15.64 -19.10
N ILE A 137 4.57 -16.11 -19.03
CA ILE A 137 5.13 -17.03 -20.03
C ILE A 137 4.23 -18.27 -20.11
N LYS A 138 4.02 -18.79 -21.33
CA LYS A 138 3.09 -19.90 -21.57
C LYS A 138 3.44 -21.06 -20.63
N PRO A 139 2.46 -21.60 -19.88
CA PRO A 139 2.72 -22.69 -18.97
C PRO A 139 3.21 -23.92 -19.74
N HIS A 140 4.06 -24.72 -19.09
CA HIS A 140 4.45 -26.03 -19.59
C HIS A 140 3.23 -26.95 -19.70
N GLU A 141 3.34 -28.11 -20.36
CA GLU A 141 2.20 -29.02 -20.61
C GLU A 141 1.43 -29.39 -19.33
N ASP A 142 2.13 -29.47 -18.20
CA ASP A 142 1.58 -29.68 -16.85
C ASP A 142 0.76 -28.51 -16.28
N GLY A 143 0.61 -27.41 -17.02
CA GLY A 143 -0.06 -26.18 -16.58
C GLY A 143 0.74 -25.31 -15.62
N THR A 144 2.03 -25.61 -15.41
CA THR A 144 2.92 -24.85 -14.51
C THR A 144 3.58 -23.68 -15.23
N VAL A 145 3.58 -22.50 -14.61
CA VAL A 145 4.29 -21.34 -15.16
C VAL A 145 5.79 -21.44 -14.79
N PRO A 146 6.71 -21.37 -15.78
CA PRO A 146 8.15 -21.57 -15.58
C PRO A 146 8.80 -20.68 -14.50
N VAL A 147 8.73 -19.36 -14.66
CA VAL A 147 9.45 -18.41 -13.78
C VAL A 147 8.96 -18.45 -12.33
N PRO A 148 7.64 -18.41 -12.03
CA PRO A 148 7.13 -18.58 -10.67
C PRO A 148 7.50 -19.92 -10.06
N LYS A 149 7.53 -21.01 -10.85
CA LYS A 149 7.97 -22.32 -10.36
C LYS A 149 9.45 -22.28 -9.96
N CYS A 150 10.32 -21.68 -10.79
CA CYS A 150 11.74 -21.50 -10.48
C CYS A 150 11.99 -20.67 -9.21
N LEU A 151 11.14 -19.68 -8.92
CA LEU A 151 11.17 -18.94 -7.65
C LEU A 151 10.79 -19.83 -6.47
N THR A 152 9.70 -20.59 -6.58
CA THR A 152 9.25 -21.48 -5.48
C THR A 152 10.18 -22.66 -5.23
N SER A 153 10.90 -23.14 -6.24
CA SER A 153 11.88 -24.22 -6.11
C SER A 153 13.26 -23.73 -5.66
N GLY A 154 13.47 -22.41 -5.56
CA GLY A 154 14.75 -21.82 -5.16
C GLY A 154 15.85 -21.91 -6.23
N ILE A 155 15.49 -22.14 -7.50
CA ILE A 155 16.42 -22.05 -8.64
C ILE A 155 16.71 -20.58 -8.95
N VAL A 156 15.66 -19.76 -8.93
CA VAL A 156 15.75 -18.30 -8.98
C VAL A 156 15.59 -17.78 -7.57
N THR A 157 16.56 -17.00 -7.10
CA THR A 157 16.57 -16.44 -5.75
C THR A 157 15.62 -15.26 -5.65
N GLN A 158 15.71 -14.33 -6.62
CA GLN A 158 14.89 -13.12 -6.66
C GLN A 158 14.87 -12.49 -8.05
N ILE A 159 13.86 -11.66 -8.29
CA ILE A 159 13.72 -10.81 -9.48
C ILE A 159 13.47 -9.39 -8.97
N PHE A 160 14.24 -8.41 -9.44
CA PHE A 160 14.12 -7.03 -8.97
C PHE A 160 14.46 -6.02 -10.09
N PRO A 161 13.81 -4.85 -10.11
CA PRO A 161 14.17 -3.75 -11.01
C PRO A 161 15.42 -3.01 -10.54
N LEU A 162 16.14 -2.37 -11.48
CA LEU A 162 17.32 -1.58 -11.16
C LEU A 162 16.95 -0.11 -10.84
N HIS A 163 17.79 0.52 -10.00
CA HIS A 163 17.74 1.95 -9.79
C HIS A 163 18.48 2.69 -10.90
N ASP A 164 17.78 3.60 -11.58
CA ASP A 164 18.40 4.65 -12.39
C ASP A 164 18.99 5.71 -11.45
N ARG A 165 20.33 5.80 -11.40
CA ARG A 165 21.06 6.69 -10.48
C ARG A 165 20.84 8.17 -10.78
N GLU A 166 20.70 8.54 -12.04
CA GLU A 166 20.56 9.94 -12.45
C GLU A 166 19.17 10.46 -12.09
N LYS A 167 18.13 9.72 -12.48
CA LYS A 167 16.74 10.06 -12.14
C LYS A 167 16.50 10.04 -10.64
N LEU A 168 17.11 9.07 -9.93
CA LEU A 168 17.01 9.01 -8.48
C LEU A 168 17.64 10.25 -7.83
N LYS A 169 18.86 10.62 -8.20
CA LYS A 169 19.52 11.81 -7.65
C LYS A 169 18.72 13.09 -7.91
N ALA A 170 18.12 13.22 -9.09
CA ALA A 170 17.21 14.33 -9.40
C ALA A 170 15.95 14.33 -8.51
N LEU A 171 15.39 13.14 -8.23
CA LEU A 171 14.25 12.97 -7.32
C LEU A 171 14.64 13.32 -5.87
N GLU A 172 15.79 12.89 -5.38
CA GLU A 172 16.29 13.17 -4.03
C GLU A 172 16.37 14.68 -3.74
N HIS A 173 16.93 15.44 -4.68
CA HIS A 173 17.03 16.90 -4.58
C HIS A 173 15.66 17.57 -4.54
N LYS A 174 14.71 17.11 -5.35
CA LYS A 174 13.33 17.64 -5.37
C LYS A 174 12.51 17.21 -4.15
N TRP A 175 12.86 16.09 -3.53
CA TRP A 175 12.04 15.41 -2.53
C TRP A 175 12.52 15.66 -1.11
N TYR A 176 13.44 14.85 -0.57
CA TYR A 176 13.79 14.90 0.86
C TYR A 176 14.92 15.88 1.19
N LEU A 177 15.80 16.19 0.25
CA LEU A 177 16.88 17.18 0.44
C LEU A 177 16.35 18.63 0.40
N SER A 178 15.15 18.85 -0.13
CA SER A 178 14.48 20.16 -0.16
C SER A 178 13.61 20.36 1.08
N PHE A 179 14.00 21.31 1.94
CA PHE A 179 13.30 21.57 3.20
C PHE A 179 11.89 22.19 3.02
N ASN A 180 11.68 23.02 1.99
CA ASN A 180 10.49 23.88 1.88
C ASN A 180 9.66 23.70 0.59
N ARG A 181 9.63 22.48 0.02
CA ARG A 181 8.83 22.16 -1.17
C ARG A 181 7.74 21.15 -0.85
N LYS A 182 6.56 21.33 -1.44
CA LYS A 182 5.49 20.33 -1.44
C LYS A 182 6.04 19.02 -2.01
N GLN A 183 5.60 17.88 -1.46
CA GLN A 183 6.08 16.58 -1.93
C GLN A 183 5.79 16.37 -3.43
N PRO A 184 6.78 15.95 -4.23
CA PRO A 184 6.63 15.75 -5.67
C PRO A 184 5.95 14.40 -5.97
N LEU A 185 4.66 14.27 -5.63
CA LEU A 185 3.92 13.00 -5.74
C LEU A 185 3.97 12.37 -7.14
N ASP A 186 3.84 13.18 -8.19
CA ASP A 186 3.88 12.67 -9.57
C ASP A 186 5.27 12.13 -9.93
N SER A 187 6.35 12.77 -9.47
CA SER A 187 7.71 12.24 -9.70
C SER A 187 8.00 10.98 -8.88
N ILE A 188 7.43 10.87 -7.68
CA ILE A 188 7.51 9.65 -6.87
C ILE A 188 6.75 8.53 -7.57
N ARG A 189 5.55 8.81 -8.10
CA ARG A 189 4.75 7.86 -8.87
C ARG A 189 5.52 7.37 -10.10
N ASP A 190 6.07 8.28 -10.89
CA ASP A 190 6.77 7.91 -12.12
C ASP A 190 7.98 7.01 -11.87
N TYR A 191 8.62 7.12 -10.70
CA TYR A 191 9.78 6.31 -10.32
C TYR A 191 9.44 5.02 -9.55
N PHE A 192 8.57 5.10 -8.53
CA PHE A 192 8.28 4.00 -7.59
C PHE A 192 6.89 3.37 -7.78
N GLY A 193 6.00 3.96 -8.58
CA GLY A 193 4.63 3.50 -8.78
C GLY A 193 3.60 4.19 -7.86
N GLU A 194 2.33 3.93 -8.14
CA GLU A 194 1.19 4.59 -7.51
C GLU A 194 1.04 4.23 -6.03
N THR A 195 1.26 2.97 -5.63
CA THR A 195 1.13 2.54 -4.23
C THR A 195 2.03 3.36 -3.29
N ILE A 196 3.29 3.54 -3.65
CA ILE A 196 4.26 4.29 -2.85
C ILE A 196 3.95 5.79 -2.90
N ALA A 197 3.55 6.31 -4.06
CA ALA A 197 3.14 7.71 -4.17
C ALA A 197 1.88 8.03 -3.35
N LEU A 198 0.89 7.13 -3.31
CA LEU A 198 -0.30 7.27 -2.45
C LEU A 198 0.09 7.23 -0.97
N TYR A 199 1.07 6.40 -0.58
CA TYR A 199 1.58 6.40 0.80
C TYR A 199 2.13 7.77 1.21
N PHE A 200 3.04 8.34 0.41
CA PHE A 200 3.60 9.66 0.71
C PHE A 200 2.56 10.78 0.60
N GLY A 201 1.58 10.63 -0.31
CA GLY A 201 0.41 11.50 -0.41
C GLY A 201 -0.43 11.49 0.86
N PHE A 202 -0.73 10.31 1.40
CA PHE A 202 -1.48 10.12 2.65
C PHE A 202 -0.71 10.70 3.82
N LEU A 203 0.58 10.38 3.95
CA LEU A 203 1.42 10.85 5.04
C LEU A 203 1.56 12.39 5.04
N SER A 204 1.69 13.00 3.85
CA SER A 204 1.69 14.46 3.71
C SER A 204 0.35 15.07 4.09
N PHE A 205 -0.75 14.48 3.63
CA PHE A 205 -2.11 14.96 3.91
C PHE A 205 -2.42 14.86 5.41
N TYR A 206 -2.05 13.74 6.03
CA TYR A 206 -2.20 13.53 7.46
C TYR A 206 -1.39 14.53 8.29
N SER A 207 -0.12 14.76 7.95
CA SER A 207 0.72 15.77 8.61
C SER A 207 0.07 17.16 8.58
N VAL A 208 -0.43 17.60 7.43
CA VAL A 208 -1.11 18.89 7.31
C VAL A 208 -2.42 18.89 8.10
N SER A 209 -3.17 17.79 8.07
CA SER A 209 -4.42 17.67 8.81
C SER A 209 -4.21 17.70 10.33
N LEU A 210 -3.05 17.33 10.87
CA LEU A 210 -2.75 17.42 12.30
C LEU A 210 -2.49 18.85 12.80
N VAL A 211 -2.29 19.82 11.90
CA VAL A 211 -2.00 21.21 12.29
C VAL A 211 -3.15 21.83 13.10
N PRO A 212 -4.44 21.75 12.72
CA PRO A 212 -5.53 22.29 13.53
C PRO A 212 -5.65 21.67 14.94
N PRO A 213 -5.59 20.33 15.14
CA PRO A 213 -5.51 19.78 16.49
C PRO A 213 -4.32 20.29 17.31
N VAL A 214 -3.14 20.43 16.70
CA VAL A 214 -1.95 20.96 17.40
C VAL A 214 -2.13 22.42 17.78
N LEU A 215 -2.69 23.25 16.88
CA LEU A 215 -3.02 24.64 17.20
C LEU A 215 -4.03 24.73 18.34
N LEU A 216 -5.02 23.85 18.36
CA LEU A 216 -6.01 23.78 19.44
C LEU A 216 -5.35 23.44 20.79
N VAL A 217 -4.38 22.52 20.81
CA VAL A 217 -3.58 22.21 22.01
C VAL A 217 -2.81 23.45 22.48
N VAL A 218 -2.18 24.19 21.57
CA VAL A 218 -1.44 25.41 21.92
C VAL A 218 -2.37 26.48 22.49
N VAL A 219 -3.53 26.71 21.86
CA VAL A 219 -4.54 27.65 22.36
C VAL A 219 -5.02 27.25 23.75
N PHE A 220 -5.28 25.97 23.99
CA PHE A 220 -5.69 25.48 25.31
C PHE A 220 -4.58 25.55 26.36
N ALA A 221 -3.31 25.33 25.98
CA ALA A 221 -2.16 25.51 26.84
C ALA A 221 -1.99 26.98 27.29
N LEU A 222 -2.29 27.93 26.40
CA LEU A 222 -2.25 29.37 26.70
C LEU A 222 -3.51 29.86 27.44
N SER A 223 -4.59 29.08 27.45
CA SER A 223 -5.83 29.45 28.12
C SER A 223 -5.81 29.13 29.61
N GLY A 224 -6.40 30.02 30.42
CA GLY A 224 -6.64 29.79 31.87
C GLY A 224 -7.86 28.91 32.18
N ALA A 225 -8.40 28.20 31.18
CA ALA A 225 -9.57 27.33 31.38
C ALA A 225 -9.25 26.15 32.31
N HIS A 226 -10.28 25.54 32.90
CA HIS A 226 -10.11 24.35 33.72
C HIS A 226 -9.73 23.14 32.83
N GLU A 227 -8.83 22.28 33.32
CA GLU A 227 -8.20 21.20 32.53
C GLU A 227 -9.23 20.23 31.93
N GLN A 228 -10.23 19.87 32.71
CA GLN A 228 -11.27 18.96 32.28
C GLN A 228 -12.20 19.57 31.20
N THR A 229 -12.42 20.90 31.23
CA THR A 229 -13.12 21.62 30.16
C THR A 229 -12.29 21.60 28.87
N LYS A 230 -10.97 21.82 28.96
CA LYS A 230 -10.05 21.73 27.81
C LYS A 230 -10.10 20.33 27.19
N ASN A 231 -10.00 19.29 28.01
CA ASN A 231 -9.99 17.89 27.56
C ASN A 231 -11.31 17.49 26.89
N THR A 232 -12.45 17.93 27.45
CA THR A 232 -13.77 17.64 26.90
C THR A 232 -13.99 18.33 25.55
N VAL A 233 -13.67 19.62 25.45
CA VAL A 233 -13.80 20.38 24.19
C VAL A 233 -12.83 19.85 23.15
N PHE A 234 -11.58 19.54 23.54
CA PHE A 234 -10.59 18.95 22.65
C PHE A 234 -11.07 17.63 22.06
N ALA A 235 -11.61 16.73 22.90
CA ALA A 235 -12.10 15.43 22.46
C ALA A 235 -13.24 15.54 21.43
N ILE A 236 -14.22 16.41 21.66
CA ILE A 236 -15.33 16.64 20.72
C ILE A 236 -14.80 17.17 19.38
N LEU A 237 -13.95 18.19 19.42
CA LEU A 237 -13.35 18.78 18.22
C LEU A 237 -12.44 17.78 17.49
N ASN A 238 -11.72 16.94 18.22
CA ASN A 238 -10.86 15.90 17.64
C ASN A 238 -11.67 14.80 16.94
N LEU A 239 -12.86 14.46 17.43
CA LEU A 239 -13.77 13.49 16.76
C LEU A 239 -14.36 14.04 15.46
N ILE A 240 -14.75 15.33 15.47
CA ILE A 240 -15.19 16.02 14.26
C ILE A 240 -14.04 16.08 13.25
N TRP A 241 -12.86 16.51 13.70
CA TRP A 241 -11.65 16.56 12.90
C TRP A 241 -11.31 15.18 12.30
N ALA A 242 -11.35 14.11 13.09
CA ALA A 242 -11.06 12.75 12.64
C ALA A 242 -11.96 12.33 11.47
N THR A 243 -13.24 12.66 11.58
CA THR A 243 -14.23 12.36 10.53
C THR A 243 -13.96 13.20 9.29
N VAL A 244 -13.81 14.51 9.44
CA VAL A 244 -13.51 15.42 8.31
C VAL A 244 -12.22 15.01 7.61
N PHE A 245 -11.18 14.63 8.36
CA PHE A 245 -9.90 14.15 7.81
C PHE A 245 -10.08 12.90 6.93
N LEU A 246 -10.79 11.87 7.42
CA LEU A 246 -10.97 10.62 6.67
C LEU A 246 -11.81 10.83 5.40
N GLU A 247 -12.89 11.62 5.51
CA GLU A 247 -13.74 11.95 4.36
C GLU A 247 -13.00 12.83 3.33
N ALA A 248 -12.25 13.83 3.81
CA ALA A 248 -11.43 14.66 2.92
C ALA A 248 -10.30 13.87 2.26
N TRP A 249 -9.73 12.86 2.94
CA TRP A 249 -8.74 11.97 2.35
C TRP A 249 -9.36 11.11 1.25
N LYS A 250 -10.53 10.49 1.45
CA LYS A 250 -11.23 9.74 0.39
C LYS A 250 -11.41 10.60 -0.87
N ARG A 251 -11.92 11.82 -0.67
CA ARG A 251 -12.10 12.82 -1.73
C ARG A 251 -10.81 13.20 -2.44
N ARG A 252 -9.72 13.41 -1.70
CA ARG A 252 -8.41 13.74 -2.27
C ARG A 252 -7.78 12.56 -2.99
N CYS A 253 -7.91 11.36 -2.43
CA CYS A 253 -7.42 10.12 -3.02
C CYS A 253 -8.11 9.86 -4.36
N ALA A 254 -9.44 10.03 -4.44
CA ALA A 254 -10.19 9.90 -5.68
C ALA A 254 -9.70 10.89 -6.76
N GLU A 255 -9.44 12.15 -6.40
CA GLU A 255 -8.84 13.13 -7.33
C GLU A 255 -7.46 12.68 -7.84
N ILE A 256 -6.58 12.22 -6.95
CA ILE A 256 -5.22 11.79 -7.30
C ILE A 256 -5.28 10.56 -8.22
N SER A 257 -6.04 9.54 -7.83
CA SER A 257 -6.22 8.32 -8.60
C SER A 257 -6.90 8.57 -9.94
N PHE A 258 -7.81 9.55 -10.03
CA PHE A 258 -8.37 9.96 -11.31
C PHE A 258 -7.32 10.59 -12.22
N LYS A 259 -6.52 11.54 -11.71
CA LYS A 259 -5.41 12.17 -12.47
C LYS A 259 -4.38 11.15 -12.94
N TRP A 260 -4.11 10.14 -12.13
CA TRP A 260 -3.19 9.04 -12.47
C TRP A 260 -3.84 7.97 -13.35
N GLY A 261 -5.14 8.05 -13.62
CA GLY A 261 -5.89 7.08 -14.40
C GLY A 261 -6.24 5.78 -13.65
N THR A 262 -5.72 5.57 -12.44
CA THR A 262 -5.97 4.34 -11.67
C THR A 262 -7.35 4.25 -11.04
N LEU A 263 -8.13 5.34 -11.02
CA LEU A 263 -9.51 5.29 -10.53
C LEU A 263 -10.37 4.41 -11.44
N THR A 264 -10.82 3.28 -10.89
CA THR A 264 -11.68 2.32 -11.58
C THR A 264 -13.14 2.75 -11.45
N SER A 265 -13.79 3.03 -12.57
CA SER A 265 -15.20 3.37 -12.62
C SER A 265 -16.03 2.09 -12.67
N GLY A 266 -16.53 1.62 -11.52
CA GLY A 266 -17.71 0.76 -11.33
C GLY A 266 -17.92 -0.54 -12.14
N MET A 267 -17.05 -0.88 -13.10
CA MET A 267 -17.23 -1.99 -14.04
C MET A 267 -15.92 -2.76 -14.28
N THR A 268 -14.76 -2.12 -14.14
CA THR A 268 -13.41 -2.74 -14.17
C THR A 268 -12.93 -3.14 -12.78
N SER A 269 -13.85 -3.65 -11.96
CA SER A 269 -13.59 -4.20 -10.62
C SER A 269 -12.46 -5.23 -10.66
N GLU A 270 -11.84 -5.52 -9.49
CA GLU A 270 -10.79 -6.54 -9.22
C GLU A 270 -10.88 -7.88 -10.00
N GLN A 271 -12.01 -8.14 -10.66
CA GLN A 271 -12.30 -9.23 -11.59
C GLN A 271 -11.48 -9.15 -12.91
N ASP A 272 -11.05 -7.96 -13.35
CA ASP A 272 -10.20 -7.79 -14.54
C ASP A 272 -8.71 -7.98 -14.24
N GLU A 273 -8.30 -8.07 -12.96
CA GLU A 273 -6.93 -8.34 -12.59
C GLU A 273 -6.58 -9.81 -12.88
N GLU A 274 -5.47 -10.03 -13.59
CA GLU A 274 -5.00 -11.37 -13.88
C GLU A 274 -4.70 -12.13 -12.57
N PRO A 275 -5.09 -13.42 -12.46
CA PRO A 275 -4.88 -14.19 -11.25
C PRO A 275 -3.38 -14.36 -10.99
N ARG A 276 -2.97 -14.25 -9.72
CA ARG A 276 -1.56 -14.43 -9.33
C ARG A 276 -1.01 -15.77 -9.85
N PRO A 277 0.32 -15.89 -10.08
CA PRO A 277 0.88 -17.11 -10.65
C PRO A 277 0.74 -18.38 -9.79
N GLN A 278 0.55 -18.23 -8.48
CA GLN A 278 0.34 -19.33 -7.52
C GLN A 278 -1.15 -19.60 -7.23
N TYR A 279 -2.03 -18.96 -7.98
CA TYR A 279 -3.45 -19.29 -7.95
C TYR A 279 -3.64 -20.66 -8.60
N TRP A 280 -4.59 -21.44 -8.09
CA TRP A 280 -4.89 -22.76 -8.63
C TRP A 280 -6.40 -23.00 -8.57
N GLY A 281 -6.86 -23.80 -9.52
CA GLY A 281 -8.27 -24.11 -9.70
C GLY A 281 -8.48 -25.07 -10.85
N THR A 282 -9.71 -25.54 -11.00
CA THR A 282 -10.14 -26.28 -12.19
C THR A 282 -10.18 -25.32 -13.38
N LYS A 283 -9.61 -25.70 -14.52
CA LYS A 283 -9.73 -24.92 -15.75
C LYS A 283 -11.21 -24.85 -16.16
N ARG A 284 -11.71 -23.66 -16.44
CA ARG A 284 -13.06 -23.44 -16.99
C ARG A 284 -13.03 -22.32 -18.01
N LEU A 285 -14.02 -22.29 -18.90
CA LEU A 285 -14.26 -21.12 -19.73
C LEU A 285 -14.81 -19.99 -18.86
N SER A 286 -14.18 -18.82 -18.90
CA SER A 286 -14.67 -17.64 -18.18
C SER A 286 -16.02 -17.21 -18.75
N PRO A 287 -17.07 -17.04 -17.92
CA PRO A 287 -18.36 -16.55 -18.40
C PRO A 287 -18.32 -15.06 -18.80
N ILE A 288 -17.24 -14.34 -18.45
CA ILE A 288 -17.08 -12.91 -18.71
C ILE A 288 -16.19 -12.69 -19.93
N THR A 289 -14.96 -13.23 -19.91
CA THR A 289 -13.98 -12.98 -20.98
C THR A 289 -14.07 -13.99 -22.13
N GLY A 290 -14.70 -15.16 -21.91
CA GLY A 290 -14.68 -16.26 -22.88
C GLY A 290 -13.30 -16.91 -23.03
N GLU A 291 -12.35 -16.61 -22.15
CA GLU A 291 -11.03 -17.22 -22.13
C GLU A 291 -10.94 -18.38 -21.13
N MET A 292 -9.99 -19.29 -21.32
CA MET A 292 -9.76 -20.39 -20.38
C MET A 292 -9.10 -19.85 -19.11
N GLU A 293 -9.84 -19.83 -18.00
CA GLU A 293 -9.38 -19.36 -16.70
C GLU A 293 -9.27 -20.51 -15.69
N GLN A 294 -8.44 -20.31 -14.67
CA GLN A 294 -8.46 -21.19 -13.51
C GLN A 294 -9.55 -20.74 -12.52
N TYR A 295 -10.39 -21.65 -12.07
CA TYR A 295 -11.49 -21.34 -11.15
C TYR A 295 -11.46 -22.15 -9.88
N TYR A 296 -11.76 -21.49 -8.76
CA TYR A 296 -11.94 -22.12 -7.47
C TYR A 296 -13.27 -21.70 -6.84
N PRO A 297 -14.09 -22.65 -6.36
CA PRO A 297 -15.39 -22.32 -5.80
C PRO A 297 -15.31 -21.37 -4.60
N SER A 298 -16.05 -20.26 -4.67
CA SER A 298 -16.07 -19.22 -3.63
C SER A 298 -16.54 -19.75 -2.28
N TRP A 299 -17.51 -20.67 -2.26
CA TRP A 299 -18.01 -21.25 -1.00
C TRP A 299 -16.92 -22.05 -0.25
N LYS A 300 -16.05 -22.79 -0.97
CA LYS A 300 -14.91 -23.51 -0.37
C LYS A 300 -13.88 -22.54 0.20
N ARG A 301 -13.64 -21.42 -0.50
CA ARG A 301 -12.77 -20.35 -0.01
C ARG A 301 -13.35 -19.72 1.25
N ASN A 302 -14.63 -19.36 1.23
CA ASN A 302 -15.31 -18.74 2.35
C ASN A 302 -15.36 -19.66 3.57
N LEU A 303 -15.60 -20.97 3.39
CA LEU A 303 -15.54 -21.95 4.47
C LEU A 303 -14.15 -21.97 5.14
N LYS A 304 -13.06 -21.96 4.37
CA LYS A 304 -11.70 -21.87 4.92
C LYS A 304 -11.44 -20.54 5.64
N VAL A 305 -11.95 -19.43 5.11
CA VAL A 305 -11.82 -18.12 5.73
C VAL A 305 -12.57 -18.08 7.07
N TYR A 306 -13.86 -18.46 7.08
CA TYR A 306 -14.74 -18.38 8.25
C TYR A 306 -14.51 -19.47 9.29
N CYS A 307 -14.28 -20.72 8.89
CA CYS A 307 -14.17 -21.84 9.84
C CYS A 307 -12.73 -22.18 10.24
N VAL A 308 -11.72 -21.65 9.54
CA VAL A 308 -10.31 -21.93 9.87
C VAL A 308 -9.59 -20.63 10.20
N SER A 309 -9.58 -19.66 9.29
CA SER A 309 -8.76 -18.46 9.49
C SER A 309 -9.26 -17.57 10.63
N TYR A 310 -10.55 -17.23 10.68
CA TYR A 310 -11.06 -16.35 11.74
C TYR A 310 -10.95 -16.97 13.15
N PRO A 311 -11.25 -18.26 13.37
CA PRO A 311 -11.04 -18.91 14.66
C PRO A 311 -9.59 -18.87 15.12
N ILE A 312 -8.62 -19.08 14.22
CA ILE A 312 -7.19 -18.93 14.54
C ILE A 312 -6.86 -17.50 14.96
N VAL A 313 -7.39 -16.50 14.24
CA VAL A 313 -7.18 -15.08 14.59
C VAL A 313 -7.76 -14.80 15.98
N VAL A 314 -8.99 -15.23 16.27
CA VAL A 314 -9.62 -15.06 17.59
C VAL A 314 -8.83 -15.75 18.69
N LEU A 315 -8.33 -16.97 18.46
CA LEU A 315 -7.48 -17.67 19.41
C LEU A 315 -6.18 -16.90 19.70
N CYS A 316 -5.52 -16.37 18.66
CA CYS A 316 -4.34 -15.53 18.82
C CYS A 316 -4.64 -14.23 19.58
N MET A 317 -5.83 -13.65 19.38
CA MET A 317 -6.27 -12.46 20.12
C MET A 317 -6.48 -12.77 21.60
N ILE A 318 -7.15 -13.88 21.92
CA ILE A 318 -7.32 -14.35 23.30
C ILE A 318 -5.96 -14.60 23.95
N LEU A 319 -5.05 -15.28 23.26
CA LEU A 319 -3.69 -15.54 23.75
C LEU A 319 -2.95 -14.23 24.05
N ALA A 320 -2.98 -13.27 23.13
CA ALA A 320 -2.36 -11.96 23.31
C ALA A 320 -2.94 -11.21 24.52
N THR A 321 -4.26 -11.23 24.69
CA THR A 321 -4.92 -10.63 25.86
C THR A 321 -4.52 -11.32 27.16
N VAL A 322 -4.45 -12.66 27.18
CA VAL A 322 -4.00 -13.42 28.36
C VAL A 322 -2.55 -13.10 28.70
N THR A 323 -1.65 -13.10 27.72
CA THR A 323 -0.24 -12.72 27.91
C THR A 323 -0.11 -11.30 28.45
N MET A 324 -0.92 -10.37 27.93
CA MET A 324 -0.97 -9.00 28.44
C MET A 324 -1.43 -8.97 29.92
N LEU A 325 -2.52 -9.66 30.28
CA LEU A 325 -2.99 -9.72 31.67
C LEU A 325 -1.95 -10.35 32.61
N LEU A 326 -1.22 -11.37 32.15
CA LEU A 326 -0.12 -11.97 32.89
C LEU A 326 1.05 -10.98 33.08
N ASN A 327 1.41 -10.23 32.03
CA ASN A 327 2.43 -9.18 32.13
C ASN A 327 2.01 -8.08 33.11
N PHE A 328 0.74 -7.67 33.16
CA PHE A 328 0.27 -6.70 34.15
C PHE A 328 0.28 -7.26 35.57
N LYS A 329 -0.16 -8.50 35.77
CA LYS A 329 -0.04 -9.17 37.08
C LYS A 329 1.41 -9.26 37.53
N PHE A 330 2.31 -9.57 36.60
CA PHE A 330 3.74 -9.60 36.85
C PHE A 330 4.28 -8.20 37.20
N LEU A 331 3.93 -7.18 36.41
CA LEU A 331 4.37 -5.80 36.61
C LEU A 331 3.89 -5.25 37.97
N HIS A 332 2.62 -5.47 38.31
CA HIS A 332 2.06 -5.06 39.60
C HIS A 332 2.68 -5.85 40.76
N ALA A 333 3.01 -7.14 40.57
CA ALA A 333 3.73 -7.93 41.57
C ALA A 333 5.18 -7.46 41.74
N MET A 334 5.81 -7.01 40.66
CA MET A 334 7.16 -6.43 40.68
C MET A 334 7.16 -5.04 41.32
N GLU A 335 6.20 -4.17 41.01
CA GLU A 335 6.04 -2.84 41.58
C GLU A 335 5.73 -2.90 43.09
N ALA A 336 4.92 -3.88 43.52
CA ALA A 336 4.68 -4.15 44.94
C ALA A 336 5.91 -4.71 45.68
N ARG A 337 6.86 -5.35 44.98
CA ARG A 337 8.09 -5.92 45.56
C ARG A 337 9.32 -5.00 45.46
N TYR A 338 9.32 -4.06 44.53
CA TYR A 338 10.44 -3.18 44.21
C TYR A 338 9.99 -1.72 44.14
N SER A 339 9.49 -1.16 45.24
CA SER A 339 9.08 0.25 45.32
C SER A 339 10.23 1.26 45.20
N ASN A 340 11.49 0.81 45.11
CA ASN A 340 12.68 1.69 45.07
C ASN A 340 13.58 1.53 43.83
N ALA A 341 13.14 0.85 42.77
CA ALA A 341 13.95 0.77 41.55
C ALA A 341 13.12 1.15 40.32
N LYS A 342 13.23 2.42 39.90
CA LYS A 342 12.81 2.86 38.56
C LYS A 342 13.68 2.15 37.52
N GLY A 343 13.13 1.20 36.78
CA GLY A 343 13.89 0.42 35.79
C GLY A 343 13.02 -0.11 34.66
N ILE A 344 13.25 0.46 33.48
CA ILE A 344 12.60 0.22 32.19
C ILE A 344 13.00 -1.15 31.63
N VAL A 345 12.13 -2.17 31.61
CA VAL A 345 12.29 -3.34 30.73
C VAL A 345 10.94 -3.99 30.43
N ALA A 346 10.48 -3.93 29.17
CA ALA A 346 9.80 -5.03 28.45
C ALA A 346 9.16 -4.51 27.16
N SER A 347 9.90 -4.53 26.04
CA SER A 347 9.32 -4.31 24.71
C SER A 347 10.14 -5.04 23.65
N VAL A 348 10.17 -6.37 23.70
CA VAL A 348 10.71 -7.18 22.61
C VAL A 348 9.86 -8.43 22.44
N MET A 349 9.69 -8.81 21.17
CA MET A 349 9.03 -10.00 20.64
C MET A 349 7.49 -9.99 20.60
N LEU A 350 6.97 -9.77 19.40
CA LEU A 350 6.51 -10.90 18.59
C LEU A 350 6.37 -10.45 17.13
N SER A 351 6.89 -11.26 16.22
CA SER A 351 6.71 -11.18 14.76
C SER A 351 6.64 -12.61 14.25
N LEU A 352 5.53 -13.03 13.64
CA LEU A 352 5.47 -14.26 12.85
C LEU A 352 4.62 -14.03 11.58
N PRO A 353 5.08 -14.46 10.38
CA PRO A 353 4.37 -14.26 9.12
C PRO A 353 3.54 -15.49 8.68
N LYS A 354 2.52 -15.31 7.83
CA LYS A 354 1.93 -16.38 6.96
C LYS A 354 1.02 -15.83 5.82
N ASN A 355 0.89 -16.67 4.79
CA ASN A 355 0.78 -16.40 3.34
C ASN A 355 -0.62 -16.67 2.72
N HIS A 356 -1.15 -15.83 1.79
CA HIS A 356 -2.38 -16.07 0.99
C HIS A 356 -2.45 -15.36 -0.40
N ARG A 357 -3.69 -15.31 -0.95
CA ARG A 357 -4.31 -15.65 -2.25
C ARG A 357 -4.07 -14.84 -3.56
N LEU A 358 -4.01 -13.52 -3.48
CA LEU A 358 -4.17 -12.56 -4.61
C LEU A 358 -3.55 -11.25 -4.11
N GLN A 359 -2.65 -10.57 -4.82
CA GLN A 359 -1.82 -9.50 -4.22
C GLN A 359 -2.66 -8.42 -3.49
N SER A 360 -3.61 -7.78 -4.18
CA SER A 360 -4.48 -6.73 -3.64
C SER A 360 -5.41 -7.21 -2.50
N SER A 361 -6.13 -8.31 -2.71
CA SER A 361 -7.08 -8.86 -1.73
C SER A 361 -6.40 -9.57 -0.55
N PHE A 362 -5.24 -10.21 -0.76
CA PHE A 362 -4.41 -10.81 0.29
C PHE A 362 -3.85 -9.74 1.21
N ASP A 363 -3.26 -8.70 0.65
CA ASP A 363 -2.71 -7.59 1.42
C ASP A 363 -3.82 -6.96 2.25
N ASN A 364 -5.00 -6.73 1.67
CA ASN A 364 -6.14 -6.19 2.42
C ASN A 364 -6.59 -7.10 3.57
N HIS A 365 -6.74 -8.42 3.37
CA HIS A 365 -7.13 -9.35 4.45
C HIS A 365 -6.03 -9.57 5.48
N LEU A 366 -4.75 -9.53 5.07
CA LEU A 366 -3.60 -9.62 5.96
C LEU A 366 -3.47 -8.35 6.80
N ILE A 367 -3.61 -7.17 6.18
CA ILE A 367 -3.63 -5.87 6.86
C ILE A 367 -4.71 -5.86 7.92
N VAL A 368 -5.96 -6.24 7.60
CA VAL A 368 -7.04 -6.28 8.61
C VAL A 368 -6.71 -7.22 9.78
N LYS A 369 -6.19 -8.43 9.51
CA LYS A 369 -5.81 -9.38 10.58
C LYS A 369 -4.66 -8.87 11.44
N LEU A 370 -3.63 -8.31 10.81
CA LEU A 370 -2.48 -7.72 11.50
C LEU A 370 -2.91 -6.50 12.31
N VAL A 371 -3.73 -5.62 11.75
CA VAL A 371 -4.28 -4.44 12.42
C VAL A 371 -5.05 -4.86 13.67
N LEU A 372 -5.93 -5.87 13.61
CA LEU A 372 -6.65 -6.35 14.79
C LEU A 372 -5.72 -6.89 15.88
N PHE A 373 -4.74 -7.72 15.50
CA PHE A 373 -3.76 -8.27 16.43
C PHE A 373 -2.90 -7.17 17.08
N TYR A 374 -2.37 -6.25 16.27
CA TYR A 374 -1.62 -5.10 16.77
C TYR A 374 -2.49 -4.18 17.62
N PHE A 375 -3.75 -3.97 17.25
CA PHE A 375 -4.68 -3.13 18.01
C PHE A 375 -4.85 -3.68 19.43
N VAL A 376 -5.15 -4.97 19.57
CA VAL A 376 -5.28 -5.59 20.91
C VAL A 376 -3.96 -5.56 21.65
N ASN A 377 -2.83 -5.87 21.00
CA ASN A 377 -1.54 -5.90 21.67
C ASN A 377 -1.07 -4.50 22.13
N CYS A 378 -1.33 -3.44 21.36
CA CYS A 378 -0.89 -2.08 21.66
C CYS A 378 -1.87 -1.33 22.59
N PHE A 379 -3.17 -1.56 22.46
CA PHE A 379 -4.17 -0.75 23.15
C PHE A 379 -4.85 -1.46 24.32
N SER A 380 -4.85 -2.80 24.42
CA SER A 380 -5.53 -3.48 25.54
C SER A 380 -4.96 -3.09 26.89
N SER A 381 -3.65 -2.82 26.95
CA SER A 381 -2.97 -2.30 28.13
C SER A 381 -3.49 -0.93 28.55
N LEU A 382 -3.67 -0.04 27.58
CA LEU A 382 -4.21 1.30 27.80
C LEU A 382 -5.70 1.25 28.15
N PHE A 383 -6.50 0.37 27.50
CA PHE A 383 -7.89 0.13 27.86
C PHE A 383 -8.03 -0.39 29.29
N TYR A 384 -7.12 -1.27 29.73
CA TYR A 384 -7.11 -1.77 31.11
C TYR A 384 -6.80 -0.65 32.11
N ILE A 385 -5.78 0.18 31.87
CA ILE A 385 -5.45 1.31 32.74
C ILE A 385 -6.61 2.33 32.78
N ALA A 386 -7.15 2.67 31.61
CA ALA A 386 -8.20 3.67 31.46
C ALA A 386 -9.54 3.26 32.11
N PHE A 387 -10.01 2.04 31.86
CA PHE A 387 -11.37 1.63 32.22
C PHE A 387 -11.47 0.72 33.43
N TYR A 388 -10.44 -0.12 33.67
CA TYR A 388 -10.42 -1.02 34.82
C TYR A 388 -9.71 -0.41 36.03
N LEU A 389 -8.50 0.12 35.85
CA LEU A 389 -7.77 0.80 36.94
C LEU A 389 -8.30 2.21 37.20
N GLN A 390 -8.87 2.87 36.19
CA GLN A 390 -9.41 4.24 36.26
C GLN A 390 -8.37 5.30 36.71
N ASP A 391 -7.10 5.07 36.41
CA ASP A 391 -5.99 5.96 36.75
C ASP A 391 -5.54 6.76 35.51
N ILE A 392 -6.06 7.99 35.38
CA ILE A 392 -5.78 8.87 34.25
C ILE A 392 -4.33 9.38 34.28
N GLU A 393 -3.73 9.57 35.46
CA GLU A 393 -2.34 10.00 35.55
C GLU A 393 -1.38 8.91 35.09
N LEU A 394 -1.64 7.67 35.50
CA LEU A 394 -0.88 6.51 35.04
C LEU A 394 -1.05 6.33 33.54
N LEU A 395 -2.26 6.49 33.01
CA LEU A 395 -2.54 6.45 31.57
C LEU A 395 -1.73 7.49 30.80
N GLN A 396 -1.69 8.75 31.29
CA GLN A 396 -0.91 9.82 30.67
C GLN A 396 0.60 9.52 30.67
N LYS A 397 1.14 9.06 31.81
CA LYS A 397 2.56 8.69 31.96
C LYS A 397 2.92 7.54 31.00
N TYR A 398 2.09 6.49 30.93
CA TYR A 398 2.30 5.35 30.03
C TYR A 398 2.16 5.73 28.56
N LEU A 399 1.17 6.55 28.18
CA LEU A 399 0.97 6.98 26.81
C LEU A 399 2.12 7.88 26.33
N ALA A 400 2.56 8.84 27.16
CA ALA A 400 3.71 9.68 26.86
C ALA A 400 4.99 8.85 26.71
N ALA A 401 5.23 7.90 27.63
CA ALA A 401 6.35 6.98 27.55
C ALA A 401 6.30 6.12 26.29
N LEU A 402 5.14 5.53 25.95
CA LEU A 402 4.97 4.73 24.73
C LEU A 402 5.18 5.56 23.47
N MET A 403 4.65 6.78 23.40
CA MET A 403 4.83 7.64 22.24
C MET A 403 6.30 8.01 22.06
N ILE A 404 6.98 8.47 23.11
CA ILE A 404 8.39 8.88 23.03
C ILE A 404 9.30 7.68 22.76
N THR A 405 9.16 6.60 23.54
CA THR A 405 10.04 5.42 23.42
C THR A 405 9.79 4.64 22.13
N SER A 406 8.53 4.43 21.72
CA SER A 406 8.21 3.75 20.47
C SER A 406 8.61 4.56 19.24
N GLN A 407 8.61 5.90 19.32
CA GLN A 407 9.10 6.76 18.24
C GLN A 407 10.63 6.66 18.15
N LEU A 408 11.36 6.77 19.27
CA LEU A 408 12.82 6.69 19.26
C LEU A 408 13.33 5.30 18.87
N ILE A 409 12.80 4.24 19.50
CA ILE A 409 13.17 2.84 19.18
C ILE A 409 12.72 2.50 17.76
N GLY A 410 11.55 2.96 17.33
CA GLY A 410 11.05 2.78 15.97
C GLY A 410 12.00 3.39 14.94
N GLN A 411 12.36 4.67 15.08
CA GLN A 411 13.27 5.35 14.15
C GLN A 411 14.66 4.69 14.12
N VAL A 412 15.19 4.28 15.27
CA VAL A 412 16.49 3.60 15.39
C VAL A 412 16.44 2.20 14.76
N THR A 413 15.44 1.39 15.09
CA THR A 413 15.30 0.03 14.52
C THR A 413 15.01 0.08 13.03
N GLU A 414 14.22 1.02 12.55
CA GLU A 414 13.86 1.16 11.14
C GLU A 414 14.99 1.74 10.29
N SER A 415 15.87 2.56 10.88
CA SER A 415 17.05 3.12 10.20
C SER A 415 18.27 2.20 10.27
N LEU A 416 18.42 1.40 11.33
CA LEU A 416 19.56 0.50 11.53
C LEU A 416 19.30 -0.95 11.11
N ILE A 417 18.03 -1.38 11.04
CA ILE A 417 17.65 -2.76 10.67
C ILE A 417 16.71 -2.72 9.45
N PRO A 418 17.27 -2.76 8.23
CA PRO A 418 16.49 -2.68 6.98
C PRO A 418 15.46 -3.81 6.81
N TYR A 419 15.63 -4.95 7.50
CA TYR A 419 14.83 -6.15 7.30
C TYR A 419 13.40 -6.12 7.85
N ILE A 420 13.00 -5.08 8.60
CA ILE A 420 11.70 -5.03 9.32
C ILE A 420 10.77 -3.95 8.74
N MET A 421 10.65 -3.87 7.41
CA MET A 421 9.96 -2.78 6.71
C MET A 421 8.41 -2.80 6.77
N PHE A 422 7.79 -3.61 7.63
CA PHE A 422 6.31 -3.71 7.66
C PHE A 422 5.68 -3.38 9.03
N ARG A 423 6.41 -2.74 9.94
CA ARG A 423 5.94 -2.54 11.32
C ARG A 423 5.22 -1.20 11.54
N SER A 424 3.89 -1.30 11.60
CA SER A 424 2.88 -0.52 12.33
C SER A 424 2.87 1.02 12.23
N ARG A 425 2.17 1.51 11.21
CA ARG A 425 1.70 2.90 11.14
C ARG A 425 0.42 3.11 11.96
N VAL A 426 -0.48 2.12 12.06
CA VAL A 426 -1.76 2.22 12.80
C VAL A 426 -1.60 2.50 14.29
N THR A 427 -0.55 1.98 14.94
CA THR A 427 -0.30 2.25 16.36
C THR A 427 -0.15 3.76 16.63
N LYS A 428 0.51 4.50 15.72
CA LYS A 428 0.75 5.95 15.86
C LYS A 428 -0.56 6.75 15.76
N PHE A 429 -1.41 6.42 14.80
CA PHE A 429 -2.72 7.04 14.62
C PHE A 429 -3.66 6.73 15.80
N GLY A 430 -3.68 5.47 16.27
CA GLY A 430 -4.58 5.07 17.36
C GLY A 430 -4.31 5.77 18.69
N TYR A 431 -3.06 6.12 19.02
CA TYR A 431 -2.78 6.90 20.23
C TYR A 431 -3.38 8.31 20.16
N THR A 432 -3.32 8.97 19.00
CA THR A 432 -3.89 10.31 18.80
C THR A 432 -5.42 10.31 18.70
N PHE A 433 -6.02 9.24 18.16
CA PHE A 433 -7.49 9.14 18.04
C PHE A 433 -8.16 8.63 19.33
N LEU A 434 -7.69 7.54 19.92
CA LEU A 434 -8.40 6.84 21.01
C LEU A 434 -8.31 7.56 22.35
N PHE A 435 -7.16 8.18 22.65
CA PHE A 435 -6.86 8.74 23.97
C PHE A 435 -6.70 10.26 23.94
N SER A 436 -7.27 10.93 22.94
CA SER A 436 -7.17 12.38 22.79
C SER A 436 -7.70 13.17 23.98
N SER A 437 -8.78 12.71 24.62
CA SER A 437 -9.32 13.32 25.84
C SER A 437 -8.38 13.16 27.04
N ALA A 438 -7.60 12.09 27.09
CA ALA A 438 -6.67 11.82 28.19
C ALA A 438 -5.30 12.50 27.98
N TYR A 439 -4.82 12.61 26.73
CA TYR A 439 -3.52 13.20 26.41
C TYR A 439 -3.54 14.01 25.09
N PRO A 440 -4.02 15.26 25.12
CA PRO A 440 -4.09 16.11 23.92
C PRO A 440 -2.75 16.33 23.20
N MET A 441 -1.64 16.33 23.95
CA MET A 441 -0.28 16.49 23.43
C MET A 441 0.14 15.37 22.46
N ALA A 442 -0.60 14.26 22.39
CA ALA A 442 -0.40 13.22 21.37
C ALA A 442 -0.39 13.78 19.94
N ALA A 443 -1.21 14.78 19.64
CA ALA A 443 -1.28 15.37 18.30
C ALA A 443 0.05 16.06 17.91
N PHE A 444 0.69 16.75 18.86
CA PHE A 444 1.97 17.42 18.64
C PHE A 444 3.09 16.42 18.36
N TRP A 445 3.19 15.37 19.18
CA TRP A 445 4.19 14.32 18.99
C TRP A 445 3.98 13.56 17.68
N ALA A 446 2.72 13.30 17.31
CA ALA A 446 2.40 12.67 16.03
C ALA A 446 2.84 13.54 14.84
N LEU A 447 2.59 14.86 14.89
CA LEU A 447 3.01 15.79 13.83
C LEU A 447 4.54 15.84 13.70
N LEU A 448 5.25 15.98 14.82
CA LEU A 448 6.72 16.01 14.82
C LEU A 448 7.29 14.71 14.23
N ASN A 449 6.77 13.56 14.67
CA ASN A 449 7.20 12.27 14.14
C ASN A 449 6.92 12.17 12.63
N ASN A 450 5.74 12.56 12.15
CA ASN A 450 5.41 12.46 10.73
C ASN A 450 6.33 13.33 9.85
N VAL A 451 6.71 14.51 10.34
CA VAL A 451 7.66 15.40 9.63
C VAL A 451 9.02 14.72 9.44
N ILE A 452 9.49 14.01 10.47
CA ILE A 452 10.74 13.22 10.40
C ILE A 452 10.53 12.00 9.49
N GLU A 453 9.44 11.26 9.69
CA GLU A 453 9.11 10.02 8.97
C GLU A 453 9.02 10.22 7.46
N MET A 454 8.41 11.34 7.02
CA MET A 454 8.37 11.71 5.60
C MET A 454 9.77 11.78 4.97
N ARG A 455 10.78 12.26 5.71
CA ARG A 455 12.15 12.40 5.22
C ARG A 455 12.93 11.09 5.34
N THR A 456 12.80 10.39 6.46
CA THR A 456 13.49 9.11 6.67
C THR A 456 13.01 8.04 5.71
N ASP A 457 11.71 7.97 5.43
CA ASP A 457 11.16 6.99 4.51
C ASP A 457 11.58 7.28 3.07
N ALA A 458 11.57 8.55 2.67
CA ALA A 458 12.09 8.96 1.37
C ALA A 458 13.57 8.58 1.21
N PHE A 459 14.39 8.81 2.24
CA PHE A 459 15.79 8.40 2.25
C PHE A 459 15.96 6.88 2.13
N LYS A 460 15.19 6.09 2.91
CA LYS A 460 15.25 4.62 2.87
C LYS A 460 14.93 4.08 1.47
N MET A 461 13.90 4.61 0.83
CA MET A 461 13.50 4.21 -0.51
C MET A 461 14.54 4.55 -1.58
N CYS A 462 15.36 5.58 -1.37
CA CYS A 462 16.40 5.98 -2.30
C CYS A 462 17.76 5.31 -2.05
N ARG A 463 18.10 5.00 -0.79
CA ARG A 463 19.47 4.63 -0.41
C ARG A 463 19.63 3.31 0.33
N ILE A 464 18.56 2.76 0.90
CA ILE A 464 18.62 1.56 1.75
C ILE A 464 18.00 0.36 1.02
N TYR A 465 16.84 0.54 0.41
CA TYR A 465 16.10 -0.56 -0.21
C TYR A 465 16.46 -0.75 -1.67
N GLN A 466 16.30 -1.99 -2.11
CA GLN A 466 16.17 -2.28 -3.54
C GLN A 466 14.87 -1.67 -4.05
N ARG A 467 14.86 -1.28 -5.32
CA ARG A 467 13.68 -0.71 -5.95
C ARG A 467 12.56 -1.77 -5.98
N PRO A 468 11.37 -1.48 -5.46
CA PRO A 468 10.23 -2.37 -5.63
C PRO A 468 9.63 -2.24 -7.03
N PHE A 469 8.96 -3.30 -7.50
CA PHE A 469 8.12 -3.20 -8.69
C PHE A 469 6.95 -2.25 -8.44
N ALA A 470 6.64 -1.43 -9.44
CA ALA A 470 5.50 -0.54 -9.37
C ALA A 470 4.19 -1.35 -9.36
N GLU A 471 3.31 -1.01 -8.42
CA GLU A 471 1.96 -1.56 -8.33
C GLU A 471 0.95 -0.43 -8.51
N THR A 472 -0.12 -0.73 -9.23
CA THR A 472 -1.23 0.18 -9.45
C THR A 472 -2.13 0.22 -8.23
N ALA A 473 -2.42 1.41 -7.71
CA ALA A 473 -3.33 1.61 -6.60
C ALA A 473 -4.29 2.77 -6.85
N ASN A 474 -5.54 2.60 -6.41
CA ASN A 474 -6.61 3.60 -6.49
C ASN A 474 -7.06 4.12 -5.12
N SER A 475 -6.53 3.53 -4.04
CA SER A 475 -6.86 3.85 -2.66
C SER A 475 -5.74 3.34 -1.74
N ILE A 476 -5.81 3.71 -0.45
CA ILE A 476 -4.98 3.11 0.59
C ILE A 476 -5.47 1.71 1.00
N GLY A 477 -6.47 1.15 0.31
CA GLY A 477 -7.00 -0.20 0.53
C GLY A 477 -7.60 -0.39 1.93
N ALA A 478 -7.32 -1.54 2.53
CA ALA A 478 -7.81 -1.93 3.86
C ALA A 478 -7.45 -0.94 4.97
N TRP A 479 -6.43 -0.10 4.79
CA TRP A 479 -6.09 0.93 5.76
C TRP A 479 -7.21 1.96 5.92
N GLN A 480 -7.96 2.27 4.87
CA GLN A 480 -9.13 3.17 4.98
C GLN A 480 -10.16 2.60 5.95
N VAL A 481 -10.54 1.34 5.75
CA VAL A 481 -11.48 0.61 6.62
C VAL A 481 -10.96 0.54 8.06
N ALA A 482 -9.67 0.28 8.23
CA ALA A 482 -9.03 0.26 9.54
C ALA A 482 -9.10 1.61 10.26
N PHE A 483 -8.83 2.72 9.56
CA PHE A 483 -8.92 4.07 10.15
C PHE A 483 -10.36 4.48 10.46
N GLU A 484 -11.32 4.12 9.62
CA GLU A 484 -12.74 4.36 9.88
C GLU A 484 -13.22 3.59 11.12
N ALA A 485 -12.90 2.30 11.22
CA ALA A 485 -13.20 1.49 12.40
C ALA A 485 -12.54 2.08 13.67
N LEU A 486 -11.26 2.47 13.58
CA LEU A 486 -10.53 3.11 14.67
C LEU A 486 -11.18 4.43 15.10
N SER A 487 -11.69 5.21 14.15
CA SER A 487 -12.38 6.48 14.45
C SER A 487 -13.73 6.29 15.16
N VAL A 488 -14.43 5.18 14.89
CA VAL A 488 -15.66 4.80 15.62
C VAL A 488 -15.30 4.36 17.04
N ILE A 489 -14.30 3.50 17.19
CA ILE A 489 -13.82 3.06 18.52
C ILE A 489 -13.33 4.26 19.33
N ALA A 490 -12.67 5.24 18.68
CA ALA A 490 -12.24 6.48 19.31
C ALA A 490 -13.41 7.32 19.83
N ALA A 491 -14.53 7.40 19.10
CA ALA A 491 -15.72 8.09 19.58
C ALA A 491 -16.23 7.47 20.89
N ILE A 492 -16.38 6.14 20.91
CA ILE A 492 -16.81 5.38 22.10
C ILE A 492 -15.82 5.61 23.27
N THR A 493 -14.52 5.49 22.99
CA THR A 493 -13.46 5.60 23.99
C THR A 493 -13.38 7.00 24.62
N ASN A 494 -13.39 8.05 23.79
CA ASN A 494 -13.34 9.44 24.28
C ASN A 494 -14.60 9.80 25.06
N CYS A 495 -15.79 9.39 24.62
CA CYS A 495 -17.02 9.61 25.37
C CYS A 495 -16.95 8.93 26.74
N ALA A 496 -16.41 7.71 26.81
CA ALA A 496 -16.35 6.94 28.05
C ALA A 496 -15.35 7.57 29.04
N LEU A 497 -14.22 8.08 28.54
CA LEU A 497 -13.25 8.85 29.32
C LEU A 497 -13.83 10.16 29.85
N ILE A 498 -14.60 10.89 29.04
CA ILE A 498 -15.31 12.11 29.48
C ILE A 498 -16.31 11.75 30.59
N GLY A 499 -17.08 10.67 30.43
CA GLY A 499 -18.06 10.23 31.43
C GLY A 499 -17.40 9.82 32.76
N LEU A 500 -16.28 9.10 32.72
CA LEU A 500 -15.51 8.75 33.92
C LEU A 500 -14.95 10.01 34.62
N ALA A 501 -14.39 10.92 33.85
CA ALA A 501 -13.85 12.17 34.40
C ALA A 501 -14.95 13.12 34.93
N ALA A 502 -16.14 13.10 34.33
CA ALA A 502 -17.31 13.83 34.80
C ALA A 502 -17.85 13.30 36.14
N LYS A 503 -17.68 12.00 36.43
CA LYS A 503 -18.03 11.40 37.73
C LYS A 503 -17.04 11.80 38.84
N SER A 504 -15.76 11.94 38.52
CA SER A 504 -14.73 12.43 39.47
C SER A 504 -14.79 13.94 39.70
N ALA A 505 -15.42 14.65 38.77
CA ALA A 505 -15.63 16.07 38.78
C ALA A 505 -16.85 16.42 39.67
N GLU A 506 -16.65 17.08 40.80
CA GLU A 506 -17.69 17.54 41.77
C GLU A 506 -18.78 18.49 41.19
N TRP A 507 -18.92 18.61 39.87
CA TRP A 507 -19.67 19.66 39.18
C TRP A 507 -21.10 19.22 38.83
N LEU A 508 -21.39 17.93 38.96
CA LEU A 508 -22.72 17.34 38.88
C LEU A 508 -23.08 16.73 40.24
N PRO A 509 -23.35 17.56 41.26
CA PRO A 509 -23.80 17.07 42.55
C PRO A 509 -25.15 16.34 42.34
N GLU A 510 -25.19 15.07 42.74
CA GLU A 510 -26.37 14.17 42.68
C GLU A 510 -26.73 13.51 41.33
N MET A 511 -25.78 13.21 40.45
CA MET A 511 -26.05 12.24 39.38
C MET A 511 -25.90 10.79 39.86
N THR A 512 -27.01 10.05 39.85
CA THR A 512 -26.96 8.59 40.01
C THR A 512 -26.11 7.98 38.88
N THR A 513 -25.44 6.85 39.15
CA THR A 513 -24.63 6.13 38.16
C THR A 513 -25.41 5.86 36.86
N ILE A 514 -26.72 5.60 36.98
CA ILE A 514 -27.62 5.37 35.84
C ILE A 514 -27.75 6.62 34.98
N ASN A 515 -28.03 7.77 35.59
CA ASN A 515 -28.19 9.03 34.84
C ASN A 515 -26.87 9.46 34.17
N ALA A 516 -25.72 9.21 34.80
CA ALA A 516 -24.41 9.47 34.22
C ALA A 516 -24.13 8.56 32.99
N VAL A 517 -24.47 7.28 33.08
CA VAL A 517 -24.37 6.34 31.94
C VAL A 517 -25.32 6.74 30.81
N LEU A 518 -26.56 7.11 31.12
CA LEU A 518 -27.53 7.56 30.11
C LEU A 518 -27.08 8.84 29.40
N MET A 519 -26.52 9.81 30.15
CA MET A 519 -25.94 11.02 29.57
C MET A 519 -24.75 10.69 28.66
N PHE A 520 -23.86 9.78 29.09
CA PHE A 520 -22.74 9.29 28.28
C PHE A 520 -23.24 8.65 26.96
N VAL A 521 -24.19 7.72 27.03
CA VAL A 521 -24.75 7.04 25.85
C VAL A 521 -25.42 8.05 24.92
N ALA A 522 -26.12 9.06 25.46
CA ALA A 522 -26.74 10.11 24.66
C ALA A 522 -25.70 10.97 23.92
N ILE A 523 -24.63 11.39 24.59
CA ILE A 523 -23.53 12.15 23.97
C ILE A 523 -22.83 11.31 22.90
N GLU A 524 -22.58 10.03 23.20
CA GLU A 524 -21.99 9.08 22.25
C GLU A 524 -22.84 8.94 20.98
N HIS A 525 -24.15 8.66 21.11
CA HIS A 525 -25.05 8.55 19.96
C HIS A 525 -25.17 9.86 19.18
N PHE A 526 -25.14 11.01 19.87
CA PHE A 526 -25.11 12.31 19.22
C PHE A 526 -23.84 12.48 18.38
N LEU A 527 -22.65 12.19 18.93
CA LEU A 527 -21.38 12.33 18.22
C LEU A 527 -21.23 11.32 17.08
N LEU A 528 -21.73 10.10 17.24
CA LEU A 528 -21.82 9.12 16.16
C LEU A 528 -22.80 9.58 15.07
N GLY A 529 -23.93 10.20 15.45
CA GLY A 529 -24.87 10.82 14.52
C GLY A 529 -24.22 11.95 13.71
N VAL A 530 -23.49 12.86 14.37
CA VAL A 530 -22.72 13.93 13.71
C VAL A 530 -21.69 13.32 12.75
N LYS A 531 -20.96 12.29 13.17
CA LYS A 531 -20.02 11.57 12.31
C LYS A 531 -20.70 11.00 11.07
N PHE A 532 -21.84 10.33 11.23
CA PHE A 532 -22.60 9.75 10.13
C PHE A 532 -23.10 10.83 9.16
N VAL A 533 -23.64 11.94 9.68
CA VAL A 533 -24.08 13.08 8.85
C VAL A 533 -22.90 13.67 8.08
N LEU A 534 -21.75 13.89 8.71
CA LEU A 534 -20.56 14.40 8.02
C LEU A 534 -20.10 13.48 6.90
N ALA A 535 -20.14 12.16 7.11
CA ALA A 535 -19.81 11.18 6.09
C ALA A 535 -20.81 11.15 4.92
N LEU A 536 -22.08 11.53 5.15
CA LEU A 536 -23.07 11.69 4.08
C LEU A 536 -22.94 13.02 3.32
N VAL A 537 -22.58 14.09 4.04
CA VAL A 537 -22.50 15.46 3.47
C VAL A 537 -21.24 15.64 2.63
N ILE A 538 -20.13 15.01 3.00
CA ILE A 538 -18.86 15.10 2.27
C ILE A 538 -18.82 13.97 1.24
N PRO A 539 -18.99 14.25 -0.07
CA PRO A 539 -18.96 13.20 -1.07
C PRO A 539 -17.54 12.63 -1.22
N ASP A 540 -17.45 11.30 -1.27
CA ASP A 540 -16.20 10.54 -1.46
C ASP A 540 -15.44 10.90 -2.74
N VAL A 541 -16.15 11.39 -3.76
CA VAL A 541 -15.56 11.76 -5.06
C VAL A 541 -15.94 13.22 -5.37
N PRO A 542 -14.99 14.10 -5.71
CA PRO A 542 -15.29 15.48 -6.10
C PRO A 542 -16.21 15.56 -7.32
N GLN A 543 -17.08 16.58 -7.38
CA GLN A 543 -18.05 16.75 -8.47
C GLN A 543 -17.40 16.73 -9.86
N TRP A 544 -16.31 17.47 -10.06
CA TRP A 544 -15.63 17.53 -11.35
C TRP A 544 -15.06 16.18 -11.80
N VAL A 545 -14.67 15.31 -10.85
CA VAL A 545 -14.23 13.94 -11.16
C VAL A 545 -15.42 13.10 -11.59
N GLN A 546 -16.56 13.22 -10.90
CA GLN A 546 -17.80 12.53 -11.27
C GLN A 546 -18.27 12.93 -12.67
N ASP A 547 -18.27 14.23 -12.97
CA ASP A 547 -18.68 14.76 -14.27
C ASP A 547 -17.78 14.23 -15.39
N GLU A 548 -16.47 14.15 -15.15
CA GLU A 548 -15.52 13.65 -16.14
C GLU A 548 -15.61 12.12 -16.32
N MET A 549 -15.79 11.36 -15.24
CA MET A 549 -16.07 9.92 -15.32
C MET A 549 -17.36 9.65 -16.08
N ALA A 550 -18.43 10.41 -15.84
CA ALA A 550 -19.68 10.31 -16.56
C ALA A 550 -19.49 10.63 -18.05
N ARG A 551 -18.69 11.65 -18.38
CA ARG A 551 -18.32 12.00 -19.75
C ARG A 551 -17.55 10.87 -20.44
N GLN A 552 -16.62 10.22 -19.76
CA GLN A 552 -15.89 9.05 -20.30
C GLN A 552 -16.84 7.88 -20.58
N GLN A 553 -17.65 7.48 -19.60
CA GLN A 553 -18.64 6.41 -19.78
C GLN A 553 -19.61 6.69 -20.93
N TYR A 554 -20.00 7.94 -21.13
CA TYR A 554 -20.86 8.32 -22.25
C TYR A 554 -20.15 8.16 -23.60
N LYS A 555 -18.87 8.56 -23.71
CA LYS A 555 -18.06 8.34 -24.92
C LYS A 555 -17.87 6.87 -25.23
N ASP A 556 -17.63 6.04 -24.21
CA ASP A 556 -17.49 4.59 -24.38
C ASP A 556 -18.81 3.94 -24.86
N LYS A 557 -19.95 4.39 -24.32
CA LYS A 557 -21.27 3.96 -24.82
C LYS A 557 -21.51 4.39 -26.25
N LEU A 558 -21.04 5.57 -26.66
CA LEU A 558 -21.14 6.06 -28.03
C LEU A 558 -20.27 5.23 -28.98
N SER A 559 -19.01 4.94 -28.63
CA SER A 559 -18.12 4.13 -29.46
C SER A 559 -18.71 2.74 -29.68
N LEU A 560 -19.23 2.10 -28.63
CA LEU A 560 -19.92 0.81 -28.73
C LEU A 560 -21.15 0.86 -29.65
N ARG A 561 -21.93 1.95 -29.63
CA ARG A 561 -23.08 2.14 -30.53
C ARG A 561 -22.65 2.33 -31.98
N VAL A 562 -21.59 3.09 -32.23
CA VAL A 562 -21.04 3.28 -33.57
C VAL A 562 -20.54 1.94 -34.11
N SER A 563 -19.71 1.22 -33.36
CA SER A 563 -19.23 -0.10 -33.74
C SER A 563 -20.37 -1.10 -33.97
N SER A 564 -21.41 -1.10 -33.12
CA SER A 564 -22.59 -1.94 -33.32
C SER A 564 -23.36 -1.58 -34.60
N ASN A 565 -23.46 -0.30 -34.94
CA ASN A 565 -24.14 0.15 -36.15
C ASN A 565 -23.32 -0.11 -37.42
N GLU A 566 -21.99 0.01 -37.37
CA GLU A 566 -21.08 -0.37 -38.46
C GLU A 566 -21.13 -1.88 -38.72
N MET A 567 -21.09 -2.69 -37.65
CA MET A 567 -21.21 -4.15 -37.74
C MET A 567 -22.56 -4.59 -38.34
N LYS A 568 -23.63 -3.80 -38.14
CA LYS A 568 -24.93 -4.02 -38.80
C LYS A 568 -24.97 -3.58 -40.26
N ARG A 569 -24.13 -2.62 -40.67
CA ARG A 569 -24.07 -2.10 -42.05
C ARG A 569 -23.20 -2.94 -42.98
N SER A 570 -22.15 -3.59 -42.48
CA SER A 570 -21.35 -4.59 -43.21
C SER A 570 -21.29 -5.91 -42.44
N PRO A 571 -22.31 -6.78 -42.56
CA PRO A 571 -22.29 -8.08 -41.90
C PRO A 571 -21.22 -9.02 -42.47
N PHE A 572 -20.83 -8.86 -43.74
CA PHE A 572 -19.85 -9.72 -44.41
C PHE A 572 -18.43 -9.50 -43.89
N ASP A 573 -18.02 -8.24 -43.67
CA ASP A 573 -16.70 -7.92 -43.09
C ASP A 573 -16.62 -8.30 -41.60
N ALA A 574 -17.74 -8.16 -40.87
CA ALA A 574 -17.84 -8.57 -39.47
C ALA A 574 -17.69 -10.10 -39.29
N GLN A 575 -18.21 -10.88 -40.23
CA GLN A 575 -18.10 -12.33 -40.21
C GLN A 575 -16.66 -12.77 -40.47
N CYS A 576 -15.93 -12.12 -41.40
CA CYS A 576 -14.50 -12.32 -41.59
C CYS A 576 -13.67 -11.93 -40.36
N TYR A 577 -13.99 -10.81 -39.70
CA TYR A 577 -13.31 -10.36 -38.47
C TYR A 577 -13.53 -11.31 -37.27
N LEU A 578 -14.71 -11.95 -37.17
CA LEU A 578 -15.03 -12.94 -36.15
C LEU A 578 -14.45 -14.32 -36.47
N LEU A 579 -14.42 -14.71 -37.75
CA LEU A 579 -13.79 -15.94 -38.23
C LEU A 579 -12.29 -15.93 -37.98
N ASP A 580 -11.59 -14.80 -38.20
CA ASP A 580 -10.14 -14.70 -37.92
C ASP A 580 -9.79 -14.89 -36.43
N ARG A 581 -10.70 -14.55 -35.51
CA ARG A 581 -10.54 -14.83 -34.07
C ARG A 581 -10.82 -16.28 -33.68
N HIS A 582 -11.66 -16.98 -34.44
CA HIS A 582 -12.00 -18.37 -34.18
C HIS A 582 -11.03 -19.36 -34.86
N VAL A 583 -10.51 -19.02 -36.04
CA VAL A 583 -9.61 -19.89 -36.81
C VAL A 583 -8.24 -20.07 -36.15
N VAL A 584 -7.75 -19.10 -35.35
CA VAL A 584 -6.49 -19.27 -34.58
C VAL A 584 -6.61 -20.28 -33.43
N LYS A 585 -7.82 -20.77 -33.10
CA LYS A 585 -8.04 -21.73 -32.00
C LYS A 585 -8.27 -23.18 -32.41
N GLU A 586 -8.43 -23.51 -33.70
CA GLU A 586 -8.77 -24.88 -34.13
C GLU A 586 -7.62 -25.70 -34.76
N ASP A 587 -6.46 -25.11 -35.05
CA ASP A 587 -5.32 -25.88 -35.57
C ASP A 587 -4.46 -26.48 -34.46
N HIS A 588 -5.02 -27.35 -33.61
CA HIS A 588 -4.26 -28.32 -32.80
C HIS A 588 -5.12 -29.55 -32.48
N HIS A 589 -5.18 -30.46 -33.45
CA HIS A 589 -5.47 -31.87 -33.21
C HIS A 589 -4.21 -32.71 -33.42
#